data_AF-A0A812LTW7-F1
#
_entry.id   AF-A0A812LTW7-F1
#
_cell.length_a   1.000
_cell.length_b   1.000
_cell.length_c   1.000
_cell.angle_alpha   90.00
_cell.angle_beta   90.00
_cell.angle_gamma   90.00
#
_symmetry.space_group_name_H-M   'P 1'
#
loop_
_entity.id
_entity.type
_entity.pdbx_description
1 polymer ?
#
loop_
_entity_poly.entity_id
_entity_poly.type
_entity_poly.pdbx_seq_one_letter_code
_entity_poly.pdbx_strand_id
1 'polypeptide(L)'
;MADEKKLVFSSKDFTVFEDAVQGTLSHYHFLAKDALKRKLLKYSITQKFHLFYHFGQQSKYLTPRCVWCYGPESYLAIVKAVTASCSRGTASYQVVGKVLQKFSLAFHLLLKGLLDFDTEKPED
;
A
#
# COMPACT_ATOMS: atom_id res chain seq x y z
N MET A 1 1.12 -8.15 6.40
CA MET A 1 1.80 -7.41 7.51
C MET A 1 1.30 -5.97 7.75
N ALA A 2 0.37 -5.40 6.94
CA ALA A 2 -0.14 -4.02 7.12
C ALA A 2 -1.68 -3.89 7.30
N ASP A 3 -2.44 -4.95 7.05
CA ASP A 3 -3.92 -4.94 6.96
C ASP A 3 -4.65 -5.62 8.14
N GLU A 4 -3.99 -5.77 9.29
CA GLU A 4 -4.70 -6.31 10.47
C GLU A 4 -5.76 -5.32 10.98
N LYS A 5 -7.02 -5.75 10.94
CA LYS A 5 -8.22 -5.04 11.41
C LYS A 5 -8.16 -4.53 12.87
N LYS A 6 -7.18 -4.96 13.66
CA LYS A 6 -7.16 -4.78 15.13
C LYS A 6 -6.60 -3.43 15.63
N LEU A 7 -5.97 -2.63 14.77
CA LEU A 7 -5.28 -1.41 15.21
C LEU A 7 -6.22 -0.19 15.19
N VAL A 8 -6.86 0.11 16.32
CA VAL A 8 -7.44 1.44 16.55
C VAL A 8 -6.27 2.38 16.80
N PHE A 9 -6.06 3.35 15.91
CA PHE A 9 -4.94 4.29 16.01
C PHE A 9 -5.13 5.18 17.24
N SER A 10 -4.34 4.93 18.28
CA SER A 10 -4.41 5.65 19.55
C SER A 10 -3.46 6.85 19.56
N SER A 11 -3.65 7.78 20.50
CA SER A 11 -2.74 8.93 20.69
C SER A 11 -1.31 8.50 21.02
N LYS A 12 -1.10 7.28 21.55
CA LYS A 12 0.24 6.71 21.76
C LYS A 12 0.89 6.24 20.45
N ASP A 13 0.10 5.73 19.51
CA ASP A 13 0.61 5.27 18.21
C ASP A 13 0.98 6.46 17.32
N PHE A 14 0.28 7.59 17.49
CA PHE A 14 0.62 8.86 16.87
C PHE A 14 2.06 9.29 17.19
N THR A 15 2.44 9.35 18.47
CA THR A 15 3.78 9.82 18.86
C THR A 15 4.86 8.88 18.35
N VAL A 16 4.64 7.56 18.44
CA VAL A 16 5.57 6.55 17.91
C VAL A 16 5.76 6.70 16.39
N PHE A 17 4.66 6.94 15.66
CA PHE A 17 4.72 7.12 14.21
C PHE A 17 5.39 8.45 13.82
N GLU A 18 5.07 9.55 14.50
CA GLU A 18 5.69 10.85 14.26
C GLU A 18 7.21 10.81 14.53
N ASP A 19 7.63 10.18 15.63
CA ASP A 19 9.04 9.99 15.96
C ASP A 19 9.76 9.14 14.89
N ALA A 20 9.11 8.06 14.42
CA ALA A 20 9.67 7.22 13.36
C ALA A 20 9.81 7.97 12.02
N VAL A 21 8.83 8.81 11.66
CA VAL A 21 8.89 9.68 10.47
C VAL A 21 10.06 10.65 10.59
N GLN A 22 10.20 11.35 11.73
CA GLN A 22 11.29 12.30 11.96
C GLN A 22 12.67 11.62 11.97
N GLY A 23 12.77 10.44 12.58
CA GLY A 23 14.00 9.63 12.56
C GLY A 23 14.40 9.23 11.15
N THR A 24 13.44 8.76 10.35
CA THR A 24 13.67 8.37 8.94
C THR A 24 14.18 9.55 8.11
N LEU A 25 13.55 10.72 8.25
CA LEU A 25 13.98 11.95 7.56
C LEU A 25 15.38 12.39 7.98
N SER A 26 15.70 12.28 9.27
CA SER A 26 17.01 12.64 9.82
C SER A 26 18.11 11.71 9.29
N HIS A 27 17.87 10.40 9.27
CA HIS A 27 18.79 9.42 8.71
C HIS A 27 19.00 9.61 7.19
N TYR A 28 17.92 9.87 6.45
CA TYR A 28 18.02 10.15 5.01
C TYR A 28 18.83 11.42 4.74
N HIS A 29 18.61 12.48 5.51
CA HIS A 29 19.38 13.73 5.41
C HIS A 29 20.86 13.52 5.72
N PHE A 30 21.17 12.71 6.74
CA PHE A 30 22.54 12.31 7.04
C PHE A 30 23.21 11.60 5.86
N LEU A 31 22.53 10.61 5.26
CA LEU A 31 23.03 9.88 4.09
C LEU A 31 23.20 10.78 2.87
N ALA A 32 22.27 11.71 2.63
CA ALA A 32 22.37 12.67 1.55
C ALA A 32 23.59 13.60 1.72
N LYS A 33 23.84 14.08 2.95
CA LYS A 33 25.03 14.87 3.28
C LYS A 33 26.33 14.08 3.10
N ASP A 34 26.36 12.82 3.53
CA ASP A 34 27.53 11.96 3.35
C ASP A 34 27.81 11.67 1.87
N ALA A 35 26.77 11.37 1.08
CA ALA A 35 26.89 11.16 -0.36
C ALA A 35 27.38 12.43 -1.09
N LEU A 36 26.88 13.61 -0.70
CA LEU A 36 27.32 14.89 -1.25
C LEU A 36 28.82 15.14 -0.98
N LYS A 37 29.30 14.85 0.23
CA LYS A 37 30.74 14.95 0.56
C LYS A 37 31.60 14.04 -0.31
N ARG A 38 31.10 12.84 -0.63
CA ARG A 38 31.75 11.87 -1.51
C ARG A 38 31.56 12.16 -2.99
N LYS A 39 30.89 13.27 -3.35
CA LYS A 39 30.52 13.64 -4.73
C LYS A 39 29.71 12.54 -5.45
N LEU A 40 28.92 11.78 -4.69
CA LEU A 40 28.01 10.77 -5.21
C LEU A 40 26.62 11.38 -5.42
N LEU A 41 26.06 11.20 -6.61
CA LEU A 41 24.69 11.61 -6.93
C LEU A 41 23.67 10.57 -6.40
N LYS A 42 23.63 10.38 -5.08
CA LYS A 42 22.73 9.46 -4.39
C LYS A 42 21.87 10.21 -3.36
N TYR A 43 20.73 9.64 -3.01
CA TYR A 43 19.80 10.16 -1.98
C TYR A 43 19.22 11.55 -2.29
N SER A 44 18.47 11.65 -3.40
CA SER A 44 17.79 12.89 -3.78
C SER A 44 16.64 13.23 -2.83
N ILE A 45 16.74 14.38 -2.17
CA ILE A 45 15.64 14.95 -1.39
C ILE A 45 14.65 15.61 -2.34
N THR A 46 13.45 15.02 -2.44
CA THR A 46 12.34 15.51 -3.25
C THR A 46 11.20 16.04 -2.39
N GLN A 47 10.22 16.72 -3.00
CA GLN A 47 9.00 17.19 -2.32
C GLN A 47 8.24 16.07 -1.58
N LYS A 48 8.41 14.81 -2.00
CA LYS A 48 7.80 13.65 -1.33
C LYS A 48 8.20 13.53 0.14
N PHE A 49 9.41 13.94 0.52
CA PHE A 49 9.86 13.93 1.92
C PHE A 49 9.15 14.99 2.77
N HIS A 50 8.83 16.14 2.17
CA HIS A 50 8.02 17.17 2.84
C HIS A 50 6.58 16.69 3.05
N LEU A 51 6.01 16.02 2.05
CA LEU A 51 4.69 15.39 2.19
C LEU A 51 4.72 14.28 3.26
N PHE A 52 5.79 13.48 3.31
CA PHE A 52 5.98 12.43 4.30
C PHE A 52 6.06 12.98 5.73
N TYR A 53 6.70 14.14 5.94
CA TYR A 53 6.66 14.85 7.22
C TYR A 53 5.22 15.20 7.64
N HIS A 54 4.42 15.72 6.71
CA HIS A 54 3.01 16.01 6.98
C HIS A 54 2.16 14.77 7.25
N PHE A 55 2.52 13.60 6.72
CA PHE A 55 1.84 12.35 7.08
C PHE A 55 1.99 12.00 8.56
N GLY A 56 3.14 12.29 9.17
CA GLY A 56 3.32 12.22 10.62
C GLY A 56 2.28 13.08 11.34
N GLN A 57 2.16 14.35 10.98
CA GLN A 57 1.22 15.30 11.60
C GLN A 57 -0.26 14.94 11.37
N GLN A 58 -0.59 14.50 10.14
CA GLN A 58 -1.94 14.10 9.76
C GLN A 58 -2.39 12.82 10.48
N SER A 59 -1.44 11.98 10.89
CA SER A 59 -1.74 10.75 11.62
C SER A 59 -2.50 10.99 12.93
N LYS A 60 -2.43 12.21 13.49
CA LYS A 60 -3.21 12.64 14.66
C LYS A 60 -4.72 12.58 14.44
N TYR A 61 -5.16 12.90 13.22
CA TYR A 61 -6.58 13.03 12.89
C TYR A 61 -7.09 11.86 12.06
N LEU A 62 -6.19 11.22 11.31
CA LEU A 62 -6.55 10.17 10.37
C LEU A 62 -5.50 9.07 10.40
N THR A 63 -5.94 7.83 10.62
CA THR A 63 -5.06 6.67 10.57
C THR A 63 -4.30 6.65 9.23
N PRO A 64 -2.96 6.58 9.23
CA PRO A 64 -2.15 6.56 8.00
C PRO A 64 -2.57 5.47 7.01
N ARG A 65 -3.12 4.36 7.51
CA ARG A 65 -3.67 3.26 6.70
C ARG A 65 -4.88 3.67 5.85
N CYS A 66 -5.66 4.64 6.29
CA CYS A 66 -6.82 5.15 5.54
C CYS A 66 -6.41 6.09 4.40
N VAL A 67 -5.24 6.72 4.49
CA VAL A 67 -4.70 7.64 3.46
C VAL A 67 -3.64 6.99 2.58
N TRP A 68 -3.09 5.85 2.97
CA TRP A 68 -2.12 5.15 2.14
C TRP A 68 -2.81 4.48 0.95
N CYS A 69 -2.36 4.82 -0.25
CA CYS A 69 -2.70 4.17 -1.52
C CYS A 69 -2.35 2.65 -1.62
N TYR A 70 -1.70 2.02 -0.63
CA TYR A 70 -1.29 0.61 -0.73
C TYR A 70 -2.49 -0.34 -0.63
N GLY A 71 -3.50 -0.03 0.19
CA GLY A 71 -4.73 -0.83 0.22
C GLY A 71 -5.42 -0.89 -1.16
N PRO A 72 -5.66 0.27 -1.82
CA PRO A 72 -6.13 0.31 -3.20
C PRO A 72 -5.21 -0.39 -4.21
N GLU A 73 -3.89 -0.38 -3.98
CA GLU A 73 -2.91 -1.05 -4.85
C GLU A 73 -3.01 -2.58 -4.76
N SER A 74 -3.16 -3.14 -3.56
CA SER A 74 -3.46 -4.55 -3.33
C SER A 74 -4.80 -4.96 -3.98
N TYR A 75 -5.82 -4.10 -3.88
CA TYR A 75 -7.11 -4.32 -4.55
C TYR A 75 -6.96 -4.37 -6.09
N LEU A 76 -6.12 -3.50 -6.66
CA LEU A 76 -5.88 -3.49 -8.11
C LEU A 76 -5.20 -4.80 -8.59
N ALA A 77 -4.32 -5.38 -7.78
CA ALA A 77 -3.71 -6.68 -8.08
C ALA A 77 -4.76 -7.80 -8.21
N ILE A 78 -5.76 -7.82 -7.31
CA ILE A 78 -6.88 -8.77 -7.35
C ILE A 78 -7.71 -8.56 -8.63
N VAL A 79 -8.07 -7.31 -8.93
CA VAL A 79 -8.84 -6.96 -10.14
C VAL A 79 -8.08 -7.40 -11.41
N LYS A 80 -6.76 -7.20 -11.45
CA LYS A 80 -5.90 -7.63 -12.57
C LYS A 80 -5.91 -9.15 -12.72
N ALA A 81 -5.80 -9.91 -11.63
CA ALA A 81 -5.83 -11.37 -11.66
C ALA A 81 -7.19 -11.91 -12.17
N VAL A 82 -8.30 -11.36 -11.66
CA VAL A 82 -9.65 -11.72 -12.12
C VAL A 82 -9.81 -11.39 -13.60
N THR A 83 -9.36 -10.22 -14.03
CA THR A 83 -9.45 -9.79 -15.43
C THR A 83 -8.62 -10.67 -16.36
N ALA A 84 -7.38 -11.02 -15.97
CA ALA A 84 -6.53 -11.94 -16.72
C ALA A 84 -7.17 -13.34 -16.85
N SER A 85 -7.90 -13.79 -15.83
CA SER A 85 -8.64 -15.07 -15.89
C SER A 85 -9.84 -15.04 -16.85
N CYS A 86 -10.31 -13.86 -17.23
CA CYS A 86 -11.47 -13.65 -18.10
C CYS A 86 -11.08 -13.37 -19.55
N SER A 87 -9.88 -12.85 -19.80
CA SER A 87 -9.40 -12.48 -21.13
C SER A 87 -9.12 -13.69 -22.03
N ARG A 88 -8.69 -14.82 -21.45
CA ARG A 88 -8.36 -16.03 -22.20
C ARG A 88 -9.64 -16.73 -22.70
N GLY A 89 -9.83 -16.76 -24.02
CA GLY A 89 -10.93 -17.50 -24.67
C GLY A 89 -12.31 -16.81 -24.61
N THR A 90 -12.38 -15.53 -24.26
CA THR A 90 -13.63 -14.75 -24.27
C THR A 90 -13.55 -13.66 -25.34
N ALA A 91 -14.62 -13.48 -26.14
CA ALA A 91 -14.68 -12.40 -27.10
C ALA A 91 -14.62 -11.03 -26.40
N SER A 92 -13.89 -10.06 -26.96
CA SER A 92 -13.51 -8.80 -26.29
C SER A 92 -14.69 -8.03 -25.70
N TYR A 93 -15.84 -8.02 -26.36
CA TYR A 93 -17.05 -7.34 -25.90
C TYR A 93 -17.75 -8.03 -24.72
N GLN A 94 -17.49 -9.33 -24.49
CA GLN A 94 -18.06 -10.12 -23.39
C GLN A 94 -17.16 -10.15 -22.15
N VAL A 95 -15.90 -9.70 -22.27
CA VAL A 95 -14.91 -9.74 -21.17
C VAL A 95 -15.44 -8.99 -19.96
N VAL A 96 -16.01 -7.79 -20.16
CA VAL A 96 -16.53 -6.95 -19.06
C VAL A 96 -17.62 -7.68 -18.28
N GLY A 97 -18.56 -8.34 -18.96
CA GLY A 97 -19.63 -9.10 -18.31
C GLY A 97 -19.09 -10.26 -17.46
N LYS A 98 -18.12 -11.02 -17.99
CA LYS A 98 -17.49 -12.11 -17.22
C LYS A 98 -16.66 -11.62 -16.05
N VAL A 99 -15.95 -10.49 -16.21
CA VAL A 99 -15.20 -9.86 -15.12
C VAL A 99 -16.14 -9.49 -13.98
N LEU A 100 -17.26 -8.82 -14.26
CA LEU A 100 -18.24 -8.46 -13.24
C LEU A 100 -18.83 -9.68 -12.51
N GLN A 101 -19.14 -10.75 -13.24
CA GLN A 101 -19.65 -11.99 -12.65
C GLN A 101 -18.62 -12.66 -11.72
N LYS A 102 -17.38 -12.82 -12.19
CA LYS A 102 -16.32 -13.43 -11.36
C LYS A 102 -15.94 -12.55 -10.17
N PHE A 103 -15.93 -11.23 -10.37
CA PHE A 103 -15.66 -10.28 -9.30
C PHE A 103 -16.72 -10.36 -8.21
N SER A 104 -18.01 -10.33 -8.56
CA SER A 104 -19.12 -10.47 -7.61
C SER A 104 -19.04 -11.79 -6.83
N LEU A 105 -18.76 -12.90 -7.51
CA LEU A 105 -18.57 -14.21 -6.87
C LEU A 105 -17.37 -14.22 -5.91
N ALA A 106 -16.23 -13.69 -6.34
CA ALA A 106 -15.02 -13.66 -5.53
C ALA A 106 -15.20 -12.83 -4.25
N PHE A 107 -15.88 -11.69 -4.33
CA PHE A 107 -16.24 -10.89 -3.15
C PHE A 107 -17.26 -11.58 -2.26
N HIS A 108 -18.25 -12.28 -2.82
CA HIS A 108 -19.19 -13.07 -2.03
C HIS A 108 -18.49 -14.16 -1.21
N LEU A 109 -17.51 -14.85 -1.80
CA LEU A 109 -16.71 -15.86 -1.12
C LEU A 109 -15.79 -15.26 -0.05
N LEU A 110 -15.17 -14.12 -0.35
CA LEU A 110 -14.34 -13.39 0.62
C LEU A 110 -15.16 -12.93 1.83
N LEU A 111 -16.33 -12.32 1.62
CA LEU A 111 -17.19 -11.86 2.72
C LEU A 111 -17.72 -13.01 3.57
N LYS A 112 -17.89 -14.20 2.99
CA LYS A 112 -18.22 -15.44 3.71
C LYS A 112 -17.02 -16.08 4.42
N GLY A 113 -15.81 -15.56 4.24
CA GLY A 113 -14.58 -16.12 4.81
C GLY A 113 -14.15 -17.45 4.16
N LEU A 114 -14.65 -17.75 2.96
CA LEU A 114 -14.33 -18.98 2.22
C LEU A 114 -13.15 -18.79 1.25
N LEU A 115 -12.72 -17.56 1.04
CA LEU A 115 -11.63 -17.19 0.13
C LEU A 115 -10.77 -16.13 0.82
N ASP A 116 -9.46 -16.36 0.82
CA ASP A 116 -8.45 -15.39 1.23
C ASP A 116 -7.57 -15.03 0.04
N PHE A 117 -7.29 -13.74 -0.16
CA PHE A 117 -6.44 -13.27 -1.27
C PHE A 117 -4.97 -13.13 -0.85
N ASP A 118 -4.67 -13.28 0.45
CA ASP A 118 -3.32 -13.31 0.99
C ASP A 118 -2.65 -14.67 0.74
N THR A 119 -2.40 -14.98 -0.53
CA THR A 119 -1.40 -15.99 -0.90
C THR A 119 -0.16 -15.26 -1.42
N GLU A 120 0.63 -14.73 -0.48
CA GLU A 120 2.08 -14.63 -0.71
C GLU A 120 2.54 -16.07 -0.96
N LYS A 121 2.79 -16.44 -2.22
CA LYS A 121 3.45 -17.71 -2.54
C LYS A 121 4.79 -17.70 -1.80
N PRO A 122 5.11 -18.71 -0.96
CA PRO A 122 6.51 -19.02 -0.72
C PRO A 122 7.09 -19.45 -2.08
N GLU A 123 8.02 -18.65 -2.61
CA GLU A 123 8.82 -19.03 -3.77
C GLU A 123 9.84 -20.09 -3.31
N ASP A 124 9.75 -21.29 -3.91
CA ASP A 124 10.87 -22.22 -4.06
C ASP A 124 11.65 -21.86 -5.34
#